data_AF-A0A1C5TA23-F1
#
_entry.id   AF-A0A1C5TA23-F1
#
_cell.length_a   1.000
_cell.length_b   1.000
_cell.length_c   1.000
_cell.angle_alpha   90.00
_cell.angle_beta   90.00
_cell.angle_gamma   90.00
#
_symmetry.space_group_name_H-M   'P 1'
#
loop_
_entity.id
_entity.type
_entity.pdbx_description
1 polymer ?
#
loop_
_entity_poly.entity_id
_entity_poly.type
_entity_poly.pdbx_seq_one_letter_code
_entity_poly.pdbx_strand_id
1 'polypeptide(L)'
;MQEEVNEKTVSLCITGGKVTVRLLKQAMMRFLAAVEKEKAEKARKQQTKAPPDKEYHGKQSLKKLTQQNIQLSNIEITDNNIKAFEKVAKKYGIDFSLKRDKSVDPPRYFVFFKARDVEVMTAAFREFTGKTLNKTKKPSVRKKLQQAITARNQDKQREREKSKEKQKEPTL
;
A
#
# COMPACT_ATOMS: atom_id res chain seq x y z
N MET A 1 -72.20 34.24 -47.74
CA MET A 1 -70.95 33.69 -48.31
C MET A 1 -69.69 34.26 -47.66
N GLN A 2 -69.51 35.58 -47.50
CA GLN A 2 -68.28 36.14 -46.90
C GLN A 2 -68.10 35.85 -45.40
N GLU A 3 -69.16 35.89 -44.60
CA GLU A 3 -69.05 35.62 -43.14
C GLU A 3 -68.61 34.19 -42.83
N GLU A 4 -69.09 33.21 -43.60
CA GLU A 4 -68.73 31.79 -43.44
C GLU A 4 -67.25 31.52 -43.77
N VAL A 5 -66.70 32.23 -44.76
CA VAL A 5 -65.28 32.16 -45.12
C VAL A 5 -64.42 32.79 -44.02
N ASN A 6 -64.89 33.86 -43.40
CA ASN A 6 -64.18 34.54 -42.32
C ASN A 6 -64.16 33.67 -41.05
N GLU A 7 -65.28 33.05 -40.69
CA GLU A 7 -65.40 32.14 -39.54
C GLU A 7 -64.53 30.87 -39.71
N LYS A 8 -64.50 30.30 -40.91
CA LYS A 8 -63.60 29.17 -41.26
C LYS A 8 -62.12 29.56 -41.17
N THR A 9 -61.78 30.79 -41.53
CA THR A 9 -60.39 31.30 -41.42
C THR A 9 -59.98 31.51 -39.96
N VAL A 10 -60.84 32.14 -39.16
CA VAL A 10 -60.58 32.36 -37.72
C VAL A 10 -60.48 31.04 -36.96
N SER A 11 -61.37 30.08 -37.23
CA SER A 11 -61.32 28.76 -36.62
C SER A 11 -60.07 27.97 -37.02
N LEU A 12 -59.61 28.09 -38.27
CA LEU A 12 -58.35 27.51 -38.73
C LEU A 12 -57.15 28.14 -38.01
N CYS A 13 -57.11 29.46 -37.82
CA CYS A 13 -56.05 30.13 -37.08
C CYS A 13 -56.00 29.71 -35.61
N ILE A 14 -57.15 29.60 -34.95
CA ILE A 14 -57.26 29.16 -33.54
C ILE A 14 -56.81 27.71 -33.41
N THR A 15 -57.25 26.85 -34.33
CA THR A 15 -56.92 25.41 -34.30
C THR A 15 -55.45 25.19 -34.64
N GLY A 16 -54.95 25.86 -35.67
CA GLY A 16 -53.53 25.87 -36.03
C GLY A 16 -52.65 26.36 -34.88
N GLY A 17 -53.03 27.45 -34.20
CA GLY A 17 -52.33 27.95 -33.03
C GLY A 17 -52.27 26.93 -31.89
N LYS A 18 -53.38 26.24 -31.59
CA LYS A 18 -53.44 25.19 -30.55
C LYS A 18 -52.55 23.98 -30.89
N VAL A 19 -52.50 23.57 -32.16
CA VAL A 19 -51.65 22.46 -32.62
C VAL A 19 -50.18 22.84 -32.49
N THR A 20 -49.79 24.06 -32.90
CA THR A 20 -48.40 24.55 -32.81
C THR A 20 -47.91 24.62 -31.36
N VAL A 21 -48.75 25.12 -30.43
CA VAL A 21 -48.39 25.20 -29.00
C VAL A 21 -48.20 23.80 -28.39
N ARG A 22 -49.05 22.83 -28.74
CA ARG A 22 -48.92 21.44 -28.26
C ARG A 22 -47.63 20.79 -28.78
N LEU A 23 -47.30 20.99 -30.05
CA LEU A 23 -46.09 20.47 -30.65
C LEU A 23 -44.83 21.09 -30.03
N LEU A 24 -44.83 22.41 -29.83
CA LEU A 24 -43.72 23.12 -29.19
C LEU A 24 -43.51 22.64 -27.75
N LYS A 25 -44.59 22.50 -26.96
CA LYS A 25 -44.54 21.98 -25.59
C LYS A 25 -43.94 20.56 -25.55
N GLN A 26 -44.35 19.69 -26.46
CA GLN A 26 -43.86 18.32 -26.54
C GLN A 26 -42.38 18.27 -26.92
N ALA A 27 -41.94 19.13 -27.86
CA ALA A 27 -40.54 19.25 -28.25
C ALA A 27 -39.67 19.72 -27.06
N MET A 28 -40.11 20.74 -26.32
CA MET A 28 -39.40 21.23 -25.13
C MET A 28 -39.30 20.17 -24.03
N MET A 29 -40.38 19.45 -23.73
CA MET A 29 -40.36 18.37 -22.74
C MET A 29 -39.40 17.25 -23.15
N ARG A 30 -39.38 16.87 -24.43
CA ARG A 30 -38.48 15.82 -24.93
C ARG A 30 -37.01 16.26 -24.89
N PHE A 31 -36.74 17.54 -25.13
CA PHE A 31 -35.40 18.12 -24.99
C PHE A 31 -34.93 18.11 -23.53
N LEU A 32 -35.76 18.57 -22.58
CA LEU A 32 -35.43 18.52 -21.16
C LEU A 32 -35.18 17.09 -20.67
N ALA A 33 -36.03 16.15 -21.05
CA ALA A 33 -35.85 14.74 -20.71
C ALA A 33 -34.56 14.14 -21.30
N ALA A 34 -34.14 14.58 -22.50
CA ALA A 34 -32.87 14.15 -23.10
C ALA A 34 -31.67 14.71 -22.33
N VAL A 35 -31.71 15.99 -21.95
CA VAL A 35 -30.66 16.64 -21.15
C VAL A 35 -30.54 16.00 -19.76
N GLU A 36 -31.66 15.71 -19.11
CA GLU A 36 -31.66 15.03 -17.80
C GLU A 36 -31.11 13.61 -17.89
N LYS A 37 -31.45 12.85 -18.94
CA LYS A 37 -30.88 11.52 -19.18
C LYS A 37 -29.38 11.57 -19.41
N GLU A 38 -28.88 12.55 -20.18
CA GLU A 38 -27.44 12.72 -20.40
C GLU A 38 -26.70 13.07 -19.10
N LYS A 39 -27.28 13.95 -18.27
CA LYS A 39 -26.76 14.26 -16.94
C LYS A 39 -26.78 13.05 -16.00
N ALA A 40 -27.87 12.30 -15.99
CA ALA A 40 -28.01 11.09 -15.18
C ALA A 40 -27.04 9.99 -15.62
N GLU A 41 -26.82 9.79 -16.92
CA GLU A 41 -25.81 8.86 -17.42
C GLU A 41 -24.39 9.30 -17.08
N LYS A 42 -24.09 10.60 -17.17
CA LYS A 42 -22.79 11.15 -16.73
C LYS A 42 -22.57 10.94 -15.23
N ALA A 43 -23.58 11.18 -14.40
CA ALA A 43 -23.52 10.94 -12.96
C ALA A 43 -23.35 9.44 -12.64
N ARG A 44 -24.06 8.56 -13.34
CA ARG A 44 -23.97 7.10 -13.16
C ARG A 44 -22.63 6.52 -13.66
N LYS A 45 -22.03 7.12 -14.70
CA LYS A 45 -20.65 6.81 -15.16
C LYS A 45 -19.57 7.33 -14.22
N GLN A 46 -19.82 8.41 -13.48
CA GLN A 46 -18.92 8.88 -12.43
C GLN A 46 -19.01 8.01 -11.17
N GLN A 47 -20.21 7.57 -10.79
CA GLN A 47 -20.40 6.66 -9.64
C GLN A 47 -19.82 5.26 -9.89
N THR A 48 -19.86 4.74 -11.13
CA THR A 48 -19.23 3.45 -11.48
C THR A 48 -17.70 3.51 -11.63
N LYS A 49 -17.10 4.72 -11.62
CA LYS A 49 -15.65 4.93 -11.54
C LYS A 49 -15.14 5.15 -10.12
N ALA A 50 -16.01 5.17 -9.11
CA ALA A 50 -15.60 4.99 -7.73
C ALA A 50 -15.51 3.48 -7.48
N PRO A 51 -14.31 2.88 -7.40
CA PRO A 51 -14.20 1.51 -6.90
C PRO A 51 -14.83 1.50 -5.49
N PRO A 52 -15.47 0.39 -5.10
CA PRO A 52 -16.01 0.25 -3.75
C PRO A 52 -14.91 0.62 -2.75
N ASP A 53 -15.28 1.27 -1.65
CA ASP A 53 -14.46 1.54 -0.46
C ASP A 53 -13.90 0.24 0.11
N LYS A 54 -12.97 -0.37 -0.63
CA LYS A 54 -12.04 -1.35 -0.12
C LYS A 54 -10.97 -0.48 0.49
N GLU A 55 -11.05 -0.29 1.80
CA GLU A 55 -9.92 0.19 2.59
C GLU A 55 -8.73 -0.67 2.20
N TYR A 56 -7.87 -0.10 1.36
CA TYR A 56 -6.87 -0.84 0.64
C TYR A 56 -5.66 -0.95 1.55
N HIS A 57 -5.68 -1.94 2.43
CA HIS A 57 -4.63 -2.11 3.42
C HIS A 57 -3.32 -2.59 2.78
N GLY A 58 -2.19 -2.03 3.23
CA GLY A 58 -0.84 -2.40 2.83
C GLY A 58 -0.06 -1.28 2.11
N LYS A 59 0.39 -1.55 0.87
CA LYS A 59 1.27 -0.61 0.14
C LYS A 59 0.46 0.55 -0.44
N GLN A 60 0.50 1.69 0.24
CA GLN A 60 -0.22 2.89 -0.18
C GLN A 60 0.75 3.95 -0.74
N SER A 61 0.30 4.66 -1.79
CA SER A 61 1.04 5.80 -2.35
C SER A 61 1.10 6.96 -1.35
N LEU A 62 2.24 7.66 -1.29
CA LEU A 62 2.44 8.86 -0.45
C LEU A 62 1.31 9.88 -0.59
N LYS A 63 0.78 10.07 -1.80
CA LYS A 63 -0.35 11.00 -2.06
C LYS A 63 -1.64 10.58 -1.35
N LYS A 64 -1.95 9.27 -1.31
CA LYS A 64 -3.13 8.76 -0.61
C LYS A 64 -2.94 8.80 0.91
N LEU A 65 -1.71 8.61 1.40
CA LEU A 65 -1.39 8.64 2.83
C LEU A 65 -1.43 10.08 3.38
N THR A 66 -0.94 11.06 2.62
CA THR A 66 -1.01 12.50 2.94
C THR A 66 -2.42 13.08 2.82
N GLN A 67 -3.20 12.64 1.84
CA GLN A 67 -4.59 13.11 1.63
C GLN A 67 -5.53 12.77 2.79
N GLN A 68 -5.19 11.75 3.60
CA GLN A 68 -5.94 11.40 4.81
C GLN A 68 -5.58 12.29 6.03
N ASN A 69 -4.78 13.37 5.87
CA ASN A 69 -4.42 14.33 6.92
C ASN A 69 -3.83 13.68 8.20
N ILE A 70 -3.22 12.49 8.09
CA ILE A 70 -2.55 11.87 9.24
C ILE A 70 -1.08 12.26 9.23
N GLN A 71 -0.59 12.72 10.38
CA GLN A 71 0.84 12.98 10.60
C GLN A 71 1.66 11.74 10.22
N LEU A 72 2.67 11.95 9.38
CA LEU A 72 3.51 10.87 8.87
C LEU A 72 4.73 10.76 9.78
N SER A 73 4.92 9.58 10.36
CA SER A 73 6.12 9.28 11.13
C SER A 73 7.17 8.67 10.21
N ASN A 74 8.39 9.19 10.28
CA ASN A 74 9.50 8.83 9.40
C ASN A 74 10.52 8.03 10.21
N ILE A 75 10.71 6.76 9.87
CA ILE A 75 11.76 5.94 10.49
C ILE A 75 12.74 5.49 9.40
N GLU A 76 14.02 5.72 9.66
CA GLU A 76 15.12 5.36 8.77
C GLU A 76 15.39 3.85 8.84
N ILE A 77 15.37 3.19 7.69
CA ILE A 77 15.72 1.77 7.55
C ILE A 77 16.89 1.62 6.58
N THR A 78 17.80 0.69 6.90
CA THR A 78 18.93 0.27 6.06
C THR A 78 18.52 -0.80 5.03
N ASP A 79 19.14 -0.79 3.85
CA ASP A 79 18.80 -1.63 2.68
C ASP A 79 18.68 -3.15 2.98
N ASN A 80 19.55 -3.67 3.87
CA ASN A 80 19.53 -5.09 4.24
C ASN A 80 18.24 -5.54 4.97
N ASN A 81 17.56 -4.62 5.65
CA ASN A 81 16.41 -4.96 6.50
C ASN A 81 15.06 -4.68 5.84
N ILE A 82 15.05 -3.99 4.70
CA ILE A 82 13.84 -3.42 4.09
C ILE A 82 12.86 -4.48 3.56
N LYS A 83 13.38 -5.54 2.94
CA LYS A 83 12.56 -6.65 2.40
C LYS A 83 11.91 -7.46 3.51
N ALA A 84 12.58 -7.57 4.65
CA ALA A 84 12.06 -8.29 5.79
C ALA A 84 11.06 -7.44 6.57
N PHE A 85 11.27 -6.13 6.63
CA PHE A 85 10.31 -5.16 7.17
C PHE A 85 8.96 -5.22 6.43
N GLU A 86 8.94 -5.31 5.10
CA GLU A 86 7.68 -5.45 4.34
C GLU A 86 6.83 -6.63 4.81
N LYS A 87 7.45 -7.77 5.15
CA LYS A 87 6.72 -8.95 5.65
C LYS A 87 6.12 -8.71 7.02
N VAL A 88 6.83 -7.99 7.87
CA VAL A 88 6.36 -7.66 9.23
C VAL A 88 5.24 -6.63 9.14
N ALA A 89 5.40 -5.55 8.36
CA ALA A 89 4.35 -4.55 8.15
C ALA A 89 3.04 -5.17 7.64
N LYS A 90 3.13 -6.12 6.70
CA LYS A 90 1.96 -6.91 6.23
C LYS A 90 1.31 -7.75 7.31
N LYS A 91 2.11 -8.35 8.22
CA LYS A 91 1.60 -9.16 9.34
C LYS A 91 0.78 -8.32 10.32
N TYR A 92 1.17 -7.06 10.51
CA TYR A 92 0.51 -6.13 11.42
C TYR A 92 -0.53 -5.24 10.72
N GLY A 93 -0.77 -5.42 9.42
CA GLY A 93 -1.75 -4.62 8.67
C GLY A 93 -1.42 -3.13 8.56
N ILE A 94 -0.12 -2.77 8.65
CA ILE A 94 0.30 -1.37 8.67
C ILE A 94 0.29 -0.83 7.24
N ASP A 95 -0.38 0.30 7.03
CA ASP A 95 -0.36 1.02 5.76
C ASP A 95 0.92 1.84 5.66
N PHE A 96 1.78 1.50 4.70
CA PHE A 96 3.10 2.12 4.58
C PHE A 96 3.46 2.51 3.14
N SER A 97 4.28 3.55 3.04
CA SER A 97 4.90 4.00 1.81
C SER A 97 6.41 4.04 1.97
N LEU A 98 7.12 3.62 0.92
CA LEU A 98 8.58 3.51 0.94
C LEU A 98 9.18 4.56 0.02
N LYS A 99 10.01 5.44 0.58
CA LYS A 99 10.78 6.42 -0.19
C LYS A 99 12.25 6.08 -0.10
N ARG A 100 12.88 5.90 -1.25
CA ARG A 100 14.33 5.78 -1.34
C ARG A 100 14.91 7.17 -1.55
N ASP A 101 15.82 7.57 -0.67
CA ASP A 101 16.69 8.70 -0.91
C ASP A 101 18.00 8.20 -1.55
N LYS A 102 18.29 8.72 -2.74
CA LYS A 102 19.47 8.38 -3.55
C LYS A 102 20.58 9.43 -3.40
N SER A 103 20.32 10.53 -2.70
CA SER A 103 21.24 11.66 -2.61
C SER A 103 22.38 11.42 -1.61
N VAL A 104 22.29 10.37 -0.79
CA VAL A 104 23.27 10.00 0.22
C VAL A 104 23.77 8.58 -0.07
N ASP A 105 25.09 8.40 -0.13
CA ASP A 105 25.73 7.08 -0.14
C ASP A 105 26.17 6.72 1.29
N PRO A 106 25.69 5.61 1.89
CA PRO A 106 24.79 4.59 1.35
C PRO A 106 23.31 5.03 1.27
N PRO A 107 22.52 4.51 0.30
CA PRO A 107 21.13 4.87 0.10
C PRO A 107 20.28 4.71 1.37
N ARG A 108 19.61 5.79 1.76
CA ARG A 108 18.69 5.78 2.92
C ARG A 108 17.28 5.47 2.46
N TYR A 109 16.56 4.67 3.24
CA TYR A 109 15.16 4.38 2.97
C TYR A 109 14.28 4.87 4.11
N PHE A 110 13.26 5.61 3.75
CA PHE A 110 12.25 6.14 4.66
C PHE A 110 10.96 5.37 4.47
N VAL A 111 10.45 4.81 5.56
CA VAL A 111 9.10 4.27 5.60
C VAL A 111 8.19 5.32 6.23
N PHE A 112 7.18 5.71 5.48
CA PHE A 112 6.11 6.59 5.88
C PHE A 112 4.90 5.75 6.25
N PHE A 113 4.37 5.94 7.46
CA PHE A 113 3.19 5.24 7.95
C PHE A 113 2.27 6.21 8.70
N LYS A 114 1.04 5.76 8.98
CA LYS A 114 0.02 6.53 9.68
C LYS A 114 0.41 6.73 11.15
N ALA A 115 0.33 7.95 11.70
CA ALA A 115 0.67 8.22 13.11
C ALA A 115 -0.11 7.38 14.15
N ARG A 116 -1.30 6.88 13.81
CA ARG A 116 -2.05 5.96 14.70
C ARG A 116 -1.35 4.61 14.90
N ASP A 117 -0.47 4.23 13.98
CA ASP A 117 0.17 2.91 13.98
C ASP A 117 1.59 2.95 14.58
N VAL A 118 2.02 4.06 15.21
CA VAL A 118 3.38 4.22 15.77
C VAL A 118 3.71 3.14 16.80
N GLU A 119 2.77 2.81 17.69
CA GLU A 119 2.98 1.79 18.72
C GLU A 119 3.04 0.37 18.14
N VAL A 120 2.15 0.06 17.20
CA VAL A 120 2.12 -1.23 16.48
C VAL A 120 3.41 -1.42 15.68
N MET A 121 3.89 -0.35 15.06
CA MET A 121 5.11 -0.36 14.27
C MET A 121 6.35 -0.51 15.17
N THR A 122 6.36 0.12 16.35
CA THR A 122 7.42 -0.07 17.35
C THR A 122 7.46 -1.51 17.88
N ALA A 123 6.29 -2.11 18.15
CA ALA A 123 6.18 -3.52 18.53
C ALA A 123 6.67 -4.47 17.42
N ALA A 124 6.29 -4.19 16.18
CA ALA A 124 6.75 -4.89 14.98
C ALA A 124 8.28 -4.82 14.83
N PHE A 125 8.88 -3.65 15.06
CA PHE A 125 10.34 -3.48 15.05
C PHE A 125 11.03 -4.24 16.18
N ARG A 126 10.45 -4.26 17.38
CA ARG A 126 10.98 -5.05 18.49
C ARG A 126 10.97 -6.55 18.20
N GLU A 127 9.90 -7.06 17.58
CA GLU A 127 9.85 -8.46 17.12
C GLU A 127 10.87 -8.73 15.99
N PHE A 128 11.03 -7.77 15.07
CA PHE A 128 11.95 -7.90 13.94
C PHE A 128 13.43 -7.90 14.36
N THR A 129 13.81 -6.97 15.24
CA THR A 129 15.16 -6.89 15.83
C THR A 129 15.45 -8.13 16.67
N GLY A 130 14.48 -8.60 17.46
CA GLY A 130 14.60 -9.88 18.17
C GLY A 130 14.83 -11.07 17.23
N LYS A 131 14.09 -11.17 16.13
CA LYS A 131 14.20 -12.27 15.15
C LYS A 131 15.49 -12.22 14.33
N THR A 132 15.96 -11.04 13.94
CA THR A 132 17.22 -10.88 13.21
C THR A 132 18.43 -11.17 14.09
N LEU A 133 18.45 -10.66 15.33
CA LEU A 133 19.50 -10.95 16.30
C LEU A 133 19.59 -12.45 16.63
N ASN A 134 18.44 -13.12 16.77
CA ASN A 134 18.39 -14.56 17.06
C ASN A 134 18.80 -15.44 15.86
N LYS A 135 18.66 -14.97 14.61
CA LYS A 135 19.18 -15.68 13.43
C LYS A 135 20.70 -15.60 13.36
N THR A 136 21.28 -14.44 13.68
CA THR A 136 22.74 -14.26 13.72
C THR A 136 23.38 -15.07 14.86
N LYS A 137 22.67 -15.24 15.99
CA LYS A 137 23.12 -16.03 17.14
C LYS A 137 23.09 -17.55 16.93
N LYS A 138 22.44 -18.08 15.88
CA LYS A 138 22.46 -19.53 15.59
C LYS A 138 23.66 -19.87 14.70
N PRO A 139 24.76 -20.43 15.25
CA PRO A 139 25.88 -20.86 14.42
C PRO A 139 25.43 -21.97 13.47
N SER A 140 25.81 -21.85 12.20
CA SER A 140 25.50 -22.86 11.18
C SER A 140 26.14 -24.20 11.52
N VAL A 141 25.56 -25.31 11.04
CA VAL A 141 26.08 -26.68 11.27
C VAL A 141 27.55 -26.80 10.87
N ARG A 142 27.96 -26.16 9.76
CA ARG A 142 29.36 -26.10 9.31
C ARG A 142 30.27 -25.39 10.32
N LYS A 143 29.84 -24.26 10.91
CA LYS A 143 30.59 -23.55 11.95
C LYS A 143 30.69 -24.37 13.24
N LYS A 144 29.61 -25.07 13.64
CA LYS A 144 29.66 -26.00 14.78
C LYS A 144 30.62 -27.16 14.55
N LEU A 145 30.60 -27.75 13.36
CA LEU A 145 31.52 -28.83 12.99
C LEU A 145 32.97 -28.36 12.99
N GLN A 146 33.26 -27.18 12.43
CA GLN A 146 34.60 -26.58 12.49
C GLN A 146 35.04 -26.36 13.93
N GLN A 147 34.21 -25.76 14.78
CA GLN A 147 34.52 -25.56 16.20
C GLN A 147 34.78 -26.89 16.93
N ALA A 148 33.98 -27.93 16.66
CA ALA A 148 34.19 -29.26 17.24
C ALA A 148 35.51 -29.90 16.77
N ILE A 149 35.89 -29.73 15.50
CA ILE A 149 37.17 -30.20 14.96
C ILE A 149 38.33 -29.44 15.60
N THR A 150 38.24 -28.11 15.73
CA THR A 150 39.28 -27.28 16.37
C THR A 150 39.47 -27.66 17.84
N ALA A 151 38.37 -27.82 18.59
CA ALA A 151 38.42 -28.26 19.98
C ALA A 151 39.08 -29.65 20.12
N ARG A 152 38.66 -30.62 19.30
CA ARG A 152 39.25 -31.97 19.30
C ARG A 152 40.75 -31.96 18.98
N ASN A 153 41.18 -31.09 18.07
CA ASN A 153 42.59 -30.97 17.71
C ASN A 153 43.41 -30.31 18.84
N GLN A 154 42.85 -29.30 19.51
CA GLN A 154 43.48 -28.69 20.69
C GLN A 154 43.62 -29.68 21.84
N ASP A 155 42.60 -30.49 22.12
CA ASP A 155 42.66 -31.52 23.16
C ASP A 155 43.74 -32.56 22.85
N LYS A 156 43.81 -33.06 21.61
CA LYS A 156 44.87 -33.97 21.17
C LYS A 156 46.27 -33.37 21.28
N GLN A 157 46.42 -32.08 20.99
CA GLN A 157 47.70 -31.40 21.11
C GLN A 157 48.11 -31.24 22.58
N ARG A 158 47.16 -30.91 23.45
CA ARG A 158 47.37 -30.82 24.91
C ARG A 158 47.72 -32.17 25.55
N GLU A 159 47.12 -33.27 25.08
CA GLU A 159 47.50 -34.63 25.51
C GLU A 159 48.92 -35.00 25.07
N ARG A 160 49.30 -34.64 23.85
CA ARG A 160 50.67 -34.87 23.35
C ARG A 160 51.71 -34.07 24.13
N GLU A 161 51.43 -32.82 24.47
CA GLU A 161 52.32 -31.99 25.29
C GLU A 161 52.49 -32.57 26.70
N LYS A 162 51.40 -32.98 27.36
CA LYS A 162 51.46 -33.69 28.65
C LYS A 162 52.23 -35.01 28.60
N SER A 163 52.13 -35.76 27.49
CA SER A 163 52.88 -37.00 27.31
C SER A 163 54.38 -36.78 27.09
N LYS A 164 54.76 -35.66 26.45
CA LYS A 164 56.17 -35.27 26.27
C LYS A 164 56.80 -34.71 27.53
N GLU A 165 56.03 -34.00 28.35
CA GLU A 165 56.46 -33.48 29.65
C GLU A 165 56.74 -34.63 30.63
N LYS A 166 55.84 -35.63 30.69
CA LYS A 166 56.05 -36.86 31.49
C LYS A 166 57.22 -37.74 31.03
N GLN A 167 57.69 -37.60 29.79
CA GLN A 167 58.87 -38.31 29.29
C GLN A 167 60.18 -37.56 29.55
N LYS A 168 60.13 -36.25 29.87
CA LYS A 168 61.31 -35.46 30.24
C LYS A 168 61.64 -35.52 31.73
N GLU A 169 60.71 -35.97 32.57
CA GLU A 169 60.97 -36.36 33.96
C GLU A 169 60.86 -37.89 34.06
N PRO A 170 61.92 -38.61 33.71
CA PRO A 170 62.67 -39.26 34.77
C PRO A 170 64.17 -39.28 34.44
N THR A 171 64.97 -38.54 35.20
CA THR A 171 66.38 -38.87 35.37
C THR A 171 66.81 -38.35 36.75
N LEU A 172 66.74 -39.25 37.73
CA LEU A 172 67.51 -39.24 38.96
C LEU A 172 68.37 -40.50 38.94
#